data_AF-A0A3B1A221-F1
#
_entry.id   AF-A0A3B1A221-F1
#
_cell.length_a   1.000
_cell.length_b   1.000
_cell.length_c   1.000
_cell.angle_alpha   90.00
_cell.angle_beta   90.00
_cell.angle_gamma   90.00
#
_symmetry.space_group_name_H-M   'P 1'
#
loop_
_entity.id
_entity.type
_entity.pdbx_description
1 polymer ?
#
loop_
_entity_poly.entity_id
_entity_poly.type
_entity_poly.pdbx_seq_one_letter_code
_entity_poly.pdbx_strand_id
1 'polypeptide(L)'
;MSKPNKIKSAVAVLRANRPLRLLLIAIGLAVLAAFLAIKYLQIREAALKEAYQQTSEKMVSVVVARANLSRGAILNKTNLAVRRIPSMYVHQQVVPPSKFSLIKGRRLLEPLSQGRALLWSHVTGDQRRDFSDVLKTGQRAVTIPIDQLTSIDGMVEPGNHVDLYITLPSKLVGGTGDGDVVFPLLQNIEVLATGRQLEAKVQATMAVSYGNRGRGYNTLTMNLTPQQTALLFAANTAGRISAALRNRSDEGFVFTSIRPTEILSYAQRLTQEVEKKTKVVRDASGKIIGRVVDGKVVDENGNVIGKVNSDGTVVSNSGEIIGTASDEPVITEQVVRDKDGNVIGKIVNGKVVNDKGEVIGKVNEDGTVVSNTGEPLGTVSEQVVDKVKVVRDKDGNIIGRVVNGQVVNEKGEVIGKVNADGSVVGHDGKPLGSVSEEAVTPELASKFSTESASGGVSAPVWLVEYLVGGNSKDGVAVVTKVPIE
;
A
#
# COMPACT_ATOMS: atom_id res chain seq x y z
N MET A 1 42.25 102.55 31.86
CA MET A 1 41.83 101.62 32.95
C MET A 1 41.45 100.28 32.33
N SER A 2 42.28 99.25 32.54
CA SER A 2 42.06 97.89 32.04
C SER A 2 41.12 97.13 33.00
N LYS A 3 39.99 96.61 32.50
CA LYS A 3 39.01 95.86 33.33
C LYS A 3 39.63 94.54 33.79
N PRO A 4 39.51 94.17 35.08
CA PRO A 4 40.05 92.91 35.58
C PRO A 4 39.30 91.72 34.96
N ASN A 5 40.08 90.74 34.51
CA ASN A 5 39.63 89.58 33.76
C ASN A 5 38.88 88.62 34.72
N LYS A 6 37.54 88.72 34.76
CA LYS A 6 36.62 88.02 35.69
C LYS A 6 36.81 86.49 35.74
N ILE A 7 37.38 85.90 34.70
CA ILE A 7 37.66 84.47 34.60
C ILE A 7 38.78 84.06 35.58
N LYS A 8 39.79 84.92 35.79
CA LYS A 8 40.92 84.61 36.69
C LYS A 8 40.52 84.66 38.16
N SER A 9 39.60 85.55 38.56
CA SER A 9 39.11 85.63 39.94
C SER A 9 38.18 84.46 40.30
N ALA A 10 37.31 84.04 39.38
CA ALA A 10 36.45 82.88 39.57
C ALA A 10 37.26 81.58 39.78
N VAL A 11 38.34 81.40 39.01
CA VAL A 11 39.26 80.26 39.15
C VAL A 11 40.03 80.30 40.49
N ALA A 12 40.37 81.49 41.02
CA ALA A 12 41.03 81.64 42.32
C ALA A 12 40.09 81.36 43.51
N VAL A 13 38.79 81.65 43.41
CA VAL A 13 37.78 81.28 44.44
C VAL A 13 37.53 79.76 44.42
N LEU A 14 37.52 79.16 43.23
CA LEU A 14 37.52 77.70 43.05
C LEU A 14 38.78 77.07 43.64
N ARG A 15 39.96 77.71 43.50
CA ARG A 15 41.18 77.65 44.35
C ARG A 15 41.05 77.23 45.83
N ALA A 16 40.30 78.03 46.58
CA ALA A 16 40.40 78.06 48.04
C ALA A 16 39.35 77.18 48.73
N ASN A 17 38.18 77.00 48.12
CA ASN A 17 37.04 76.35 48.76
C ASN A 17 36.88 74.89 48.30
N ARG A 18 37.46 73.97 49.08
CA ARG A 18 37.30 72.51 48.93
C ARG A 18 35.84 72.05 48.77
N PRO A 19 34.85 72.52 49.56
CA PRO A 19 33.46 72.05 49.40
C PRO A 19 32.82 72.50 48.08
N LEU A 20 33.14 73.71 47.60
CA LEU A 20 32.60 74.23 46.34
C LEU A 20 33.11 73.42 45.13
N ARG A 21 34.36 72.95 45.15
CA ARG A 21 34.90 72.04 44.13
C ARG A 21 34.18 70.70 44.11
N LEU A 22 33.97 70.11 45.29
CA LEU A 22 33.30 68.82 45.41
C LEU A 22 31.86 68.92 44.88
N LEU A 23 31.16 70.02 45.17
CA LEU A 23 29.81 70.26 44.66
C LEU A 23 29.78 70.38 43.12
N LEU A 24 30.72 71.12 42.52
CA LEU A 24 30.79 71.25 41.06
C LEU A 24 31.16 69.93 40.37
N ILE A 25 32.05 69.13 40.98
CA ILE A 25 32.38 67.79 40.48
C ILE A 25 31.16 66.86 40.58
N ALA A 26 30.42 66.91 41.68
CA ALA A 26 29.20 66.12 41.87
C ALA A 26 28.12 66.48 40.83
N ILE A 27 27.92 67.78 40.56
CA ILE A 27 27.01 68.24 39.51
C ILE A 27 27.50 67.76 38.13
N GLY A 28 28.79 67.87 37.84
CA GLY A 28 29.38 67.40 36.57
C GLY A 28 29.16 65.90 36.36
N LEU A 29 29.37 65.09 37.40
CA LEU A 29 29.12 63.64 37.36
C LEU A 29 27.64 63.31 37.20
N ALA A 30 26.74 64.05 37.86
CA ALA A 30 25.29 63.85 37.73
C ALA A 30 24.82 64.15 36.29
N VAL A 31 25.30 65.23 35.68
CA VAL A 31 24.98 65.58 34.29
C VAL A 31 25.54 64.54 33.32
N LEU A 32 26.77 64.07 33.54
CA LEU A 32 27.39 63.03 32.72
C LEU A 32 26.61 61.70 32.81
N ALA A 33 26.22 61.29 34.02
CA ALA A 33 25.43 60.09 34.25
C ALA A 33 24.04 60.18 33.58
N ALA A 34 23.37 61.33 33.69
CA ALA A 34 22.09 61.57 33.02
C ALA A 34 22.23 61.53 31.49
N PHE A 35 23.29 62.15 30.94
CA PHE A 35 23.57 62.13 29.51
C PHE A 35 23.82 60.70 28.99
N LEU A 36 24.63 59.91 29.71
CA LEU A 36 24.90 58.52 29.37
C LEU A 36 23.65 57.65 29.47
N ALA A 37 22.81 57.85 30.49
CA ALA A 37 21.55 57.13 30.64
C ALA A 37 20.58 57.43 29.48
N ILE A 38 20.42 58.70 29.11
CA ILE A 38 19.58 59.10 27.96
C ILE A 38 20.13 58.50 26.66
N LYS A 39 21.45 58.53 26.46
CA LYS A 39 22.08 57.93 25.27
C LYS A 39 21.90 56.42 25.22
N TYR A 40 22.05 55.74 26.35
CA TYR A 40 21.82 54.30 26.45
C TYR A 40 20.37 53.93 26.15
N LEU A 41 19.41 54.67 26.72
CA LEU A 41 17.97 54.49 26.44
C LEU A 41 17.66 54.70 24.94
N GLN A 42 18.18 55.75 24.32
CA GLN A 42 17.98 56.02 22.90
C GLN A 42 18.52 54.90 22.00
N ILE A 43 19.73 54.40 22.28
CA ILE A 43 20.34 53.29 21.53
C ILE A 43 19.51 52.01 21.70
N ARG A 44 19.06 51.71 22.92
CA ARG A 44 18.27 50.51 23.21
C ARG A 44 16.88 50.58 22.56
N GLU A 45 16.24 51.74 22.57
CA GLU A 45 14.97 51.95 21.87
C GLU A 45 15.12 51.80 20.35
N ALA A 46 16.20 52.30 19.76
CA ALA A 46 16.47 52.14 18.34
C ALA A 46 16.65 50.66 17.97
N ALA A 47 17.46 49.93 18.73
CA ALA A 47 17.68 48.49 18.52
C ALA A 47 16.39 47.66 18.69
N LEU A 48 15.55 47.99 19.68
CA LEU A 48 14.24 47.36 19.83
C LEU A 48 13.31 47.68 18.66
N LYS A 49 13.25 48.95 18.22
CA LYS A 49 12.44 49.35 17.05
C LYS A 49 12.88 48.63 15.78
N GLU A 50 14.18 48.46 15.56
CA GLU A 50 14.71 47.68 14.42
C GLU A 50 14.33 46.19 14.51
N ALA A 51 14.43 45.58 15.70
CA ALA A 51 14.01 44.20 15.92
C ALA A 51 12.51 43.96 15.67
N TYR A 52 11.65 44.93 16.03
CA TYR A 52 10.21 44.85 15.74
C TYR A 52 9.88 45.17 14.27
N GLN A 53 10.65 46.04 13.60
CA GLN A 53 10.45 46.37 12.18
C GLN A 53 10.93 45.27 11.21
N GLN A 54 11.92 44.47 11.59
CA GLN A 54 12.39 43.34 10.78
C GLN A 54 11.36 42.21 10.67
N THR A 55 10.38 42.14 11.57
CA THR A 55 9.18 41.31 11.40
C THR A 55 8.17 42.04 10.51
N SER A 56 8.58 42.44 9.30
CA SER A 56 7.65 42.84 8.25
C SER A 56 6.93 41.56 7.81
N GLU A 57 5.90 41.17 8.56
CA GLU A 57 5.11 39.99 8.25
C GLU A 57 4.59 40.16 6.83
N LYS A 58 5.08 39.32 5.89
CA LYS A 58 4.75 39.42 4.47
C LYS A 58 3.22 39.45 4.32
N MET A 59 2.68 40.62 4.03
CA MET A 59 1.25 40.84 3.90
C MET A 59 0.75 40.27 2.58
N VAL A 60 -0.26 39.40 2.64
CA VAL A 60 -0.91 38.85 1.45
C VAL A 60 -2.36 39.33 1.37
N SER A 61 -2.81 39.60 0.15
CA SER A 61 -4.19 39.99 -0.11
C SER A 61 -5.06 38.75 -0.28
N VAL A 62 -6.18 38.71 0.41
CA VAL A 62 -7.12 37.58 0.42
C VAL A 62 -8.54 38.05 0.15
N VAL A 63 -9.37 37.19 -0.43
CA VAL A 63 -10.80 37.45 -0.63
C VAL A 63 -11.57 37.11 0.64
N VAL A 64 -12.41 38.03 1.11
CA VAL A 64 -13.24 37.89 2.32
C VAL A 64 -14.71 38.21 2.03
N ALA A 65 -15.61 37.72 2.86
CA ALA A 65 -17.02 38.11 2.82
C ALA A 65 -17.22 39.56 3.25
N ARG A 66 -17.97 40.35 2.47
CA ARG A 66 -18.33 41.75 2.82
C ARG A 66 -19.47 41.83 3.84
N ALA A 67 -20.36 40.85 3.84
CA ALA A 67 -21.50 40.71 4.75
C ALA A 67 -21.71 39.23 5.07
N ASN A 68 -22.64 38.90 5.99
CA ASN A 68 -23.02 37.51 6.24
C ASN A 68 -23.69 36.92 4.99
N LEU A 69 -23.14 35.84 4.46
CA LEU A 69 -23.64 35.12 3.29
C LEU A 69 -24.23 33.78 3.72
N SER A 70 -25.45 33.48 3.27
CA SER A 70 -26.09 32.19 3.49
C SER A 70 -25.53 31.12 2.55
N ARG A 71 -25.70 29.84 2.89
CA ARG A 71 -25.50 28.73 1.96
C ARG A 71 -26.26 28.99 0.66
N GLY A 72 -25.62 28.72 -0.47
CA GLY A 72 -26.17 28.93 -1.81
C GLY A 72 -26.01 30.35 -2.36
N ALA A 73 -25.51 31.31 -1.59
CA ALA A 73 -25.29 32.68 -2.05
C ALA A 73 -24.35 32.74 -3.26
N ILE A 74 -24.70 33.55 -4.26
CA ILE A 74 -23.92 33.72 -5.50
C ILE A 74 -22.77 34.68 -5.24
N LEU A 75 -21.53 34.27 -5.51
CA LEU A 75 -20.32 35.04 -5.28
C LEU A 75 -20.07 36.07 -6.39
N ASN A 76 -19.94 37.33 -6.00
CA ASN A 76 -19.75 38.44 -6.92
C ASN A 76 -18.91 39.57 -6.27
N LYS A 77 -18.67 40.66 -7.01
CA LYS A 77 -17.89 41.80 -6.49
C LYS A 77 -18.66 42.62 -5.45
N THR A 78 -19.99 42.47 -5.36
CA THR A 78 -20.80 43.27 -4.43
C THR A 78 -20.82 42.67 -3.04
N ASN A 79 -20.69 41.34 -2.92
CA ASN A 79 -20.71 40.62 -1.64
C ASN A 79 -19.36 40.11 -1.13
N LEU A 80 -18.30 40.25 -1.93
CA LEU A 80 -16.92 39.94 -1.54
C LEU A 80 -16.06 41.22 -1.48
N ALA A 81 -15.01 41.18 -0.68
CA ALA A 81 -14.03 42.25 -0.54
C ALA A 81 -12.60 41.66 -0.48
N VAL A 82 -11.60 42.52 -0.67
CA VAL A 82 -10.18 42.14 -0.50
C VAL A 82 -9.68 42.69 0.83
N ARG A 83 -9.04 41.84 1.62
CA ARG A 83 -8.39 42.21 2.89
C ARG A 83 -6.93 41.82 2.87
N ARG A 84 -6.06 42.65 3.45
CA ARG A 84 -4.65 42.32 3.64
C ARG A 84 -4.48 41.69 5.02
N ILE A 85 -3.88 40.50 5.06
CA ILE A 85 -3.63 39.73 6.29
C ILE A 85 -2.18 39.26 6.23
N PRO A 86 -1.46 39.23 7.36
CA PRO A 86 -0.11 38.68 7.39
C PRO A 86 -0.09 37.21 6.95
N SER A 87 0.86 36.84 6.09
CA SER A 87 0.92 35.51 5.48
C SER A 87 0.89 34.35 6.47
N MET A 88 1.45 34.52 7.67
CA MET A 88 1.44 33.49 8.73
C MET A 88 0.03 33.17 9.27
N TYR A 89 -0.93 34.10 9.16
CA TYR A 89 -2.31 33.89 9.62
C TYR A 89 -3.26 33.50 8.48
N VAL A 90 -2.76 33.39 7.25
CA VAL A 90 -3.57 33.05 6.08
C VAL A 90 -3.52 31.55 5.83
N HIS A 91 -4.69 30.93 5.84
CA HIS A 91 -4.82 29.52 5.50
C HIS A 91 -4.43 29.26 4.04
N GLN A 92 -3.73 28.16 3.77
CA GLN A 92 -3.13 27.86 2.45
C GLN A 92 -4.17 27.77 1.32
N GLN A 93 -5.41 27.38 1.64
CA GLN A 93 -6.51 27.25 0.68
C GLN A 93 -7.37 28.52 0.51
N VAL A 94 -6.92 29.66 1.02
CA VAL A 94 -7.62 30.94 0.82
C VAL A 94 -7.57 31.35 -0.65
N VAL A 95 -8.70 31.85 -1.16
CA VAL A 95 -8.79 32.35 -2.53
C VAL A 95 -8.05 33.69 -2.62
N PRO A 96 -6.97 33.80 -3.43
CA PRO A 96 -6.31 35.06 -3.68
C PRO A 96 -7.14 35.91 -4.67
N PRO A 97 -7.06 37.25 -4.61
CA PRO A 97 -7.77 38.15 -5.52
C PRO A 97 -7.48 37.88 -7.01
N SER A 98 -6.26 37.43 -7.34
CA SER A 98 -5.86 37.08 -8.72
C SER A 98 -6.67 35.93 -9.32
N LYS A 99 -7.28 35.07 -8.48
CA LYS A 99 -8.07 33.92 -8.90
C LYS A 99 -9.58 34.16 -8.74
N PHE A 100 -10.00 35.40 -8.48
CA PHE A 100 -11.41 35.77 -8.32
C PHE A 100 -12.29 35.38 -9.53
N SER A 101 -11.75 35.47 -10.76
CA SER A 101 -12.49 35.09 -11.96
C SER A 101 -12.97 33.64 -11.96
N LEU A 102 -12.26 32.73 -11.27
CA LEU A 102 -12.65 31.31 -11.17
C LEU A 102 -13.86 31.08 -10.27
N ILE A 103 -14.12 31.98 -9.32
CA ILE A 103 -15.22 31.85 -8.35
C ILE A 103 -16.40 32.77 -8.65
N LYS A 104 -16.24 33.71 -9.58
CA LYS A 104 -17.29 34.66 -9.94
C LYS A 104 -18.51 33.91 -10.49
N GLY A 105 -19.68 34.17 -9.92
CA GLY A 105 -20.95 33.53 -10.29
C GLY A 105 -21.17 32.15 -9.68
N ARG A 106 -20.19 31.58 -8.97
CA ARG A 106 -20.34 30.33 -8.24
C ARG A 106 -21.15 30.52 -6.95
N ARG A 107 -21.64 29.43 -6.38
CA ARG A 107 -22.42 29.43 -5.14
C ARG A 107 -21.58 28.96 -3.96
N LEU A 108 -21.95 29.47 -2.79
CA LEU A 108 -21.33 29.13 -1.52
C LEU A 108 -21.89 27.80 -0.96
N LEU A 109 -21.04 26.85 -0.56
CA LEU A 109 -21.43 25.54 -0.01
C LEU A 109 -21.86 25.60 1.47
N GLU A 110 -21.41 26.59 2.21
CA GLU A 110 -21.68 26.75 3.65
C GLU A 110 -21.86 28.24 3.97
N PRO A 111 -22.60 28.63 5.02
CA PRO A 111 -22.72 30.03 5.38
C PRO A 111 -21.35 30.64 5.74
N LEU A 112 -21.09 31.87 5.29
CA LEU A 112 -19.84 32.59 5.50
C LEU A 112 -20.10 33.94 6.16
N SER A 113 -19.62 34.10 7.39
CA SER A 113 -19.76 35.34 8.16
C SER A 113 -18.91 36.48 7.58
N GLN A 114 -19.35 37.73 7.81
CA GLN A 114 -18.64 38.95 7.41
C GLN A 114 -17.18 38.93 7.88
N GLY A 115 -16.27 39.35 7.00
CA GLY A 115 -14.84 39.48 7.28
C GLY A 115 -14.06 38.17 7.25
N ARG A 116 -14.73 37.01 7.16
CA ARG A 116 -14.08 35.70 7.06
C ARG A 116 -13.48 35.48 5.68
N ALA A 117 -12.28 34.91 5.63
CA ALA A 117 -11.60 34.56 4.39
C ALA A 117 -12.34 33.43 3.66
N LEU A 118 -12.46 33.60 2.35
CA LEU A 118 -13.07 32.62 1.46
C LEU A 118 -12.04 31.54 1.11
N LEU A 119 -12.38 30.28 1.35
CA LEU A 119 -11.58 29.12 1.00
C LEU A 119 -12.10 28.48 -0.28
N TRP A 120 -11.25 27.75 -1.00
CA TRP A 120 -11.67 26.95 -2.16
C TRP A 120 -12.77 25.94 -1.82
N SER A 121 -12.75 25.36 -0.61
CA SER A 121 -13.75 24.43 -0.11
C SER A 121 -15.12 25.08 0.18
N HIS A 122 -15.20 26.39 0.36
CA HIS A 122 -16.48 27.08 0.57
C HIS A 122 -17.23 27.34 -0.75
N VAL A 123 -16.57 27.17 -1.90
CA VAL A 123 -17.14 27.46 -3.22
C VAL A 123 -17.48 26.15 -3.90
N THR A 124 -18.63 26.09 -4.57
CA THR A 124 -18.96 24.95 -5.42
C THR A 124 -17.84 24.70 -6.45
N GLY A 125 -17.60 23.42 -6.75
CA GLY A 125 -16.74 23.00 -7.86
C GLY A 125 -17.15 23.66 -9.17
N ASP A 126 -16.28 23.56 -10.19
CA ASP A 126 -16.62 24.06 -11.52
C ASP A 126 -17.96 23.50 -11.99
N GLN A 127 -18.70 24.31 -12.75
CA GLN A 127 -20.05 24.05 -13.29
C GLN A 127 -20.30 22.55 -13.43
N ARG A 128 -21.37 22.06 -12.75
CA ARG A 128 -21.78 20.64 -12.69
C ARG A 128 -21.22 19.86 -13.87
N ARG A 129 -20.20 19.03 -13.64
CA ARG A 129 -20.04 17.85 -14.49
C ARG A 129 -21.34 17.09 -14.31
N ASP A 130 -22.16 17.05 -15.35
CA ASP A 130 -23.24 16.09 -15.39
C ASP A 130 -22.60 14.70 -15.20
N PHE A 131 -23.31 13.74 -14.61
CA PHE A 131 -22.72 12.43 -14.37
C PHE A 131 -22.24 11.78 -15.69
N SER A 132 -22.86 12.17 -16.80
CA SER A 132 -22.41 11.86 -18.16
C SER A 132 -21.01 12.39 -18.52
N ASP A 133 -20.57 13.50 -17.92
CA ASP A 133 -19.25 14.10 -18.20
C ASP A 133 -18.10 13.37 -17.49
N VAL A 134 -18.43 12.46 -16.56
CA VAL A 134 -17.46 11.57 -15.89
C VAL A 134 -17.25 10.29 -16.70
N LEU A 135 -18.25 9.88 -17.49
CA LEU A 135 -18.19 8.68 -18.30
C LEU A 135 -17.33 8.92 -19.54
N LYS A 136 -16.46 7.95 -19.87
CA LYS A 136 -15.75 7.98 -21.15
C LYS A 136 -16.73 7.75 -22.29
N THR A 137 -16.45 8.31 -23.46
CA THR A 137 -17.21 8.03 -24.69
C THR A 137 -17.28 6.52 -24.90
N GLY A 138 -18.49 5.98 -25.09
CA GLY A 138 -18.71 4.54 -25.26
C GLY A 138 -19.05 3.79 -23.97
N GLN A 139 -19.02 4.44 -22.80
CA GLN A 139 -19.40 3.81 -21.53
C GLN A 139 -20.79 4.27 -21.05
N ARG A 140 -21.45 3.45 -20.24
CA ARG A 140 -22.76 3.69 -19.64
C ARG A 140 -22.69 3.39 -18.15
N ALA A 141 -23.27 4.27 -17.35
CA ALA A 141 -23.51 3.98 -15.96
C ALA A 141 -24.82 3.19 -15.81
N VAL A 142 -24.74 2.01 -15.19
CA VAL A 142 -25.90 1.16 -14.97
C VAL A 142 -26.03 0.84 -13.49
N THR A 143 -27.21 1.08 -12.93
CA THR A 143 -27.53 0.78 -11.54
C THR A 143 -28.37 -0.48 -11.47
N ILE A 144 -27.91 -1.48 -10.73
CA ILE A 144 -28.67 -2.71 -10.47
C ILE A 144 -28.81 -2.97 -8.97
N PRO A 145 -29.93 -3.59 -8.54
CA PRO A 145 -30.02 -4.15 -7.21
C PRO A 145 -29.08 -5.36 -7.07
N ILE A 146 -28.46 -5.50 -5.90
CA ILE A 146 -27.61 -6.63 -5.52
C ILE A 146 -28.16 -7.30 -4.25
N ASP A 147 -27.96 -8.61 -4.13
CA ASP A 147 -28.39 -9.35 -2.95
C ASP A 147 -27.52 -9.02 -1.72
N GLN A 148 -28.17 -8.68 -0.60
CA GLN A 148 -27.53 -8.25 0.66
C GLN A 148 -26.69 -9.36 1.30
N LEU A 149 -26.99 -10.63 1.03
CA LEU A 149 -26.25 -11.78 1.60
C LEU A 149 -24.86 -11.97 0.99
N THR A 150 -24.62 -11.44 -0.21
CA THR A 150 -23.33 -11.57 -0.94
C THR A 150 -22.52 -10.27 -0.97
N SER A 151 -23.18 -9.16 -0.61
CA SER A 151 -22.62 -7.81 -0.70
C SER A 151 -22.01 -7.41 0.62
N ILE A 152 -20.76 -7.84 0.80
CA ILE A 152 -19.73 -7.28 1.68
C ILE A 152 -20.19 -5.99 2.41
N ASP A 153 -20.67 -6.15 3.65
CA ASP A 153 -21.40 -5.16 4.48
C ASP A 153 -20.86 -3.72 4.41
N GLY A 154 -21.27 -2.99 3.36
CA GLY A 154 -20.81 -1.64 3.14
C GLY A 154 -19.33 -1.46 2.77
N MET A 155 -18.61 -2.51 2.33
CA MET A 155 -17.16 -2.42 2.04
C MET A 155 -16.79 -2.05 0.59
N VAL A 156 -17.73 -2.10 -0.36
CA VAL A 156 -17.47 -1.75 -1.77
C VAL A 156 -17.50 -0.24 -1.94
N GLU A 157 -16.36 0.37 -2.29
CA GLU A 157 -16.29 1.81 -2.50
C GLU A 157 -16.29 2.17 -3.99
N PRO A 158 -16.80 3.37 -4.37
CA PRO A 158 -16.57 3.92 -5.70
C PRO A 158 -15.08 3.89 -6.09
N GLY A 159 -14.78 3.45 -7.31
CA GLY A 159 -13.44 3.19 -7.83
C GLY A 159 -12.92 1.76 -7.56
N ASN A 160 -13.65 0.94 -6.81
CA ASN A 160 -13.34 -0.49 -6.67
C ASN A 160 -13.79 -1.27 -7.91
N HIS A 161 -13.20 -2.44 -8.14
CA HIS A 161 -13.60 -3.34 -9.21
C HIS A 161 -14.34 -4.55 -8.63
N VAL A 162 -15.36 -5.02 -9.32
CA VAL A 162 -16.17 -6.16 -8.89
C VAL A 162 -16.32 -7.18 -10.01
N ASP A 163 -16.49 -8.44 -9.61
CA ASP A 163 -16.89 -9.54 -10.47
C ASP A 163 -18.36 -9.88 -10.19
N LEU A 164 -19.15 -10.05 -11.25
CA LEU A 164 -20.58 -10.35 -11.17
C LEU A 164 -20.83 -11.81 -11.54
N TYR A 165 -21.71 -12.45 -10.77
CA TYR A 165 -22.19 -13.80 -10.98
C TYR A 165 -23.71 -13.79 -11.10
N ILE A 166 -24.26 -14.64 -11.95
CA ILE A 166 -25.70 -14.86 -12.07
C ILE A 166 -26.08 -16.25 -11.62
N THR A 167 -27.11 -16.33 -10.79
CA THR A 167 -27.76 -17.56 -10.37
C THR A 167 -29.02 -17.77 -11.19
N LEU A 168 -29.06 -18.85 -11.97
CA LEU A 168 -30.16 -19.25 -12.83
C LEU A 168 -30.73 -20.60 -12.37
N PRO A 169 -32.06 -20.81 -12.38
CA PRO A 169 -32.61 -22.14 -12.17
C PRO A 169 -32.15 -23.09 -13.30
N SER A 170 -31.71 -24.30 -12.94
CA SER A 170 -31.22 -25.37 -13.82
C SER A 170 -32.10 -25.63 -15.05
N LYS A 171 -33.42 -25.49 -14.90
CA LYS A 171 -34.42 -25.66 -15.95
C LYS A 171 -34.25 -24.68 -17.11
N LEU A 172 -33.77 -23.47 -16.86
CA LEU A 172 -33.49 -22.46 -17.89
C LEU A 172 -32.19 -22.74 -18.66
N VAL A 173 -31.35 -23.64 -18.15
CA VAL A 173 -30.00 -23.90 -18.69
C VAL A 173 -29.85 -25.34 -19.20
N GLY A 174 -30.97 -26.02 -19.45
CA GLY A 174 -31.00 -27.38 -20.01
C GLY A 174 -30.64 -28.48 -19.03
N GLY A 175 -30.60 -28.20 -17.72
CA GLY A 175 -30.37 -29.20 -16.68
C GLY A 175 -31.66 -29.97 -16.32
N THR A 176 -31.53 -31.26 -16.05
CA THR A 176 -32.64 -32.16 -15.68
C THR A 176 -32.94 -32.23 -14.18
N GLY A 177 -32.11 -31.61 -13.33
CA GLY A 177 -32.30 -31.58 -11.87
C GLY A 177 -33.00 -30.33 -11.37
N ASP A 178 -33.55 -30.37 -10.16
CA ASP A 178 -34.00 -29.18 -9.42
C ASP A 178 -32.80 -28.55 -8.70
N GLY A 179 -32.42 -27.32 -9.07
CA GLY A 179 -31.34 -26.59 -8.42
C GLY A 179 -30.95 -25.31 -9.13
N ASP A 180 -30.32 -24.39 -8.42
CA ASP A 180 -29.80 -23.15 -8.98
C ASP A 180 -28.35 -23.34 -9.46
N VAL A 181 -28.03 -22.79 -10.64
CA VAL A 181 -26.70 -22.82 -11.27
C VAL A 181 -26.10 -21.42 -11.24
N VAL A 182 -24.84 -21.30 -10.83
CA VAL A 182 -24.13 -20.02 -10.80
C VAL A 182 -23.18 -19.93 -11.99
N PHE A 183 -23.33 -18.87 -12.78
CA PHE A 183 -22.43 -18.54 -13.88
C PHE A 183 -21.71 -17.22 -13.60
N PRO A 184 -20.42 -17.10 -13.91
CA PRO A 184 -19.80 -15.79 -13.99
C PRO A 184 -20.43 -14.99 -15.15
N LEU A 185 -20.75 -13.72 -14.90
CA LEU A 185 -21.49 -12.85 -15.82
C LEU A 185 -20.59 -11.77 -16.43
N LEU A 186 -19.90 -11.01 -15.57
CA LEU A 186 -18.97 -9.94 -15.96
C LEU A 186 -17.83 -9.90 -14.95
N GLN A 187 -16.61 -9.60 -15.39
CA GLN A 187 -15.44 -9.50 -14.51
C GLN A 187 -14.78 -8.14 -14.64
N ASN A 188 -14.07 -7.75 -13.57
CA ASN A 188 -13.26 -6.55 -13.49
C ASN A 188 -14.02 -5.28 -13.86
N ILE A 189 -15.23 -5.14 -13.30
CA ILE A 189 -16.11 -4.01 -13.58
C ILE A 189 -15.90 -2.92 -12.55
N GLU A 190 -15.60 -1.71 -13.01
CA GLU A 190 -15.44 -0.53 -12.15
C GLU A 190 -16.80 -0.09 -11.56
N VAL A 191 -16.82 0.10 -10.25
CA VAL A 191 -17.94 0.64 -9.49
C VAL A 191 -17.85 2.16 -9.44
N LEU A 192 -18.88 2.85 -9.91
CA LEU A 192 -18.97 4.31 -9.92
C LEU A 192 -19.68 4.88 -8.68
N ALA A 193 -20.64 4.13 -8.13
CA ALA A 193 -21.38 4.53 -6.93
C ALA A 193 -21.95 3.32 -6.20
N THR A 194 -22.11 3.43 -4.88
CA THR A 194 -22.79 2.43 -4.05
C THR A 194 -23.95 3.08 -3.29
N GLY A 195 -25.12 2.45 -3.33
CA GLY A 195 -26.34 3.01 -2.74
C GLY A 195 -26.68 4.41 -3.29
N ARG A 196 -26.87 5.37 -2.38
CA ARG A 196 -27.10 6.80 -2.70
C ARG A 196 -25.81 7.63 -2.70
N GLN A 197 -24.65 6.99 -2.61
CA GLN A 197 -23.37 7.66 -2.39
C GLN A 197 -22.51 7.58 -3.67
N LEU A 198 -22.55 8.65 -4.48
CA LEU A 198 -21.57 8.88 -5.55
C LEU A 198 -20.19 9.13 -4.94
N GLU A 199 -19.14 8.66 -5.61
CA GLU A 199 -17.72 8.88 -5.34
C GLU A 199 -17.40 10.21 -4.63
N ALA A 200 -16.52 10.17 -3.61
CA ALA A 200 -16.10 11.35 -2.84
C ALA A 200 -15.55 12.51 -3.71
N LYS A 201 -15.09 12.21 -4.93
CA LYS A 201 -14.65 13.19 -5.94
C LYS A 201 -15.81 13.95 -6.59
N VAL A 202 -17.00 13.35 -6.69
CA VAL A 202 -18.25 13.98 -7.13
C VAL A 202 -19.03 14.56 -5.94
N GLN A 203 -18.86 13.97 -4.76
CA GLN A 203 -19.50 14.40 -3.51
C GLN A 203 -19.01 15.75 -3.00
N ALA A 204 -17.78 16.16 -3.35
CA ALA A 204 -17.29 17.53 -3.13
C ALA A 204 -18.13 18.61 -3.84
N THR A 205 -19.01 18.24 -4.78
CA THR A 205 -19.88 19.17 -5.52
C THR A 205 -21.35 19.06 -5.13
N MET A 206 -21.76 18.05 -4.36
CA MET A 206 -23.16 17.88 -3.89
C MET A 206 -23.24 17.34 -2.46
N ALA A 207 -22.79 18.14 -1.48
CA ALA A 207 -23.10 17.88 -0.07
C ALA A 207 -24.54 18.34 0.26
N VAL A 208 -25.51 17.47 -0.04
CA VAL A 208 -26.79 17.42 0.66
C VAL A 208 -26.64 16.40 1.78
N SER A 209 -26.85 16.89 3.00
CA SER A 209 -26.91 16.12 4.23
C SER A 209 -27.89 14.95 4.09
N TYR A 210 -27.41 13.73 4.27
CA TYR A 210 -28.23 12.64 4.79
C TYR A 210 -27.48 11.95 5.92
N GLY A 211 -28.17 11.86 7.04
CA GLY A 211 -27.66 11.34 8.29
C GLY A 211 -27.15 9.90 8.17
N ASN A 212 -26.11 9.66 8.94
CA ASN A 212 -25.63 8.36 9.34
C ASN A 212 -26.79 7.52 9.92
N ARG A 213 -27.23 6.46 9.24
CA ARG A 213 -28.02 5.31 9.75
C ARG A 213 -28.14 4.22 8.66
N GLY A 214 -27.58 3.03 8.93
CA GLY A 214 -27.77 1.80 8.16
C GLY A 214 -26.70 1.53 7.09
N ARG A 215 -25.62 0.84 7.50
CA ARG A 215 -24.42 0.51 6.71
C ARG A 215 -24.66 -0.65 5.73
N GLY A 216 -25.74 -0.61 4.95
CA GLY A 216 -26.02 -1.61 3.92
C GLY A 216 -26.63 -0.93 2.71
N TYR A 217 -25.92 -0.91 1.59
CA TYR A 217 -26.47 -0.49 0.32
C TYR A 217 -26.77 -1.72 -0.55
N ASN A 218 -27.93 -1.70 -1.20
CA ASN A 218 -28.45 -2.79 -2.02
C ASN A 218 -28.37 -2.49 -3.52
N THR A 219 -27.65 -1.45 -3.93
CA THR A 219 -27.49 -1.07 -5.34
C THR A 219 -26.05 -0.74 -5.66
N LEU A 220 -25.58 -1.22 -6.80
CA LEU A 220 -24.29 -0.84 -7.38
C LEU A 220 -24.52 -0.11 -8.70
N THR A 221 -23.86 1.03 -8.87
CA THR A 221 -23.75 1.71 -10.17
C THR A 221 -22.38 1.40 -10.76
N MET A 222 -22.37 0.83 -11.96
CA MET A 222 -21.16 0.32 -12.60
C MET A 222 -20.90 0.99 -13.95
N ASN A 223 -19.62 1.02 -14.33
CA ASN A 223 -19.14 1.53 -15.61
C ASN A 223 -19.09 0.41 -16.65
N LEU A 224 -20.04 0.40 -17.59
CA LEU A 224 -20.22 -0.71 -18.54
C LEU A 224 -20.12 -0.27 -20.00
N THR A 225 -19.67 -1.16 -20.88
CA THR A 225 -19.85 -0.99 -22.33
C THR A 225 -21.33 -1.23 -22.72
N PRO A 226 -21.79 -0.77 -23.89
CA PRO A 226 -23.15 -1.05 -24.35
C PRO A 226 -23.46 -2.55 -24.49
N GLN A 227 -22.48 -3.37 -24.87
CA GLN A 227 -22.63 -4.83 -24.94
C GLN A 227 -22.82 -5.43 -23.54
N GLN A 228 -21.97 -5.03 -22.59
CA GLN A 228 -22.08 -5.46 -21.18
C GLN A 228 -23.39 -4.98 -20.54
N THR A 229 -23.86 -3.78 -20.91
CA THR A 229 -25.15 -3.23 -20.45
C THR A 229 -26.32 -4.10 -20.91
N ALA A 230 -26.35 -4.47 -22.20
CA ALA A 230 -27.39 -5.33 -22.75
C ALA A 230 -27.37 -6.72 -22.07
N LEU A 231 -26.18 -7.29 -21.90
CA LEU A 231 -26.00 -8.58 -21.19
C LEU A 231 -26.50 -8.50 -19.75
N LEU A 232 -26.13 -7.44 -19.01
CA LEU A 232 -26.53 -7.26 -17.62
C LEU A 232 -28.05 -7.12 -17.47
N PHE A 233 -28.72 -6.41 -18.38
CA PHE A 233 -30.19 -6.28 -18.34
C PHE A 233 -30.91 -7.59 -18.65
N ALA A 234 -30.41 -8.37 -19.62
CA ALA A 234 -30.93 -9.70 -19.90
C ALA A 234 -30.75 -10.62 -18.68
N ALA A 235 -29.56 -10.59 -18.08
CA ALA A 235 -29.21 -11.35 -16.89
C ALA A 235 -30.09 -10.99 -15.68
N ASN A 236 -30.32 -9.71 -15.43
CA ASN A 236 -31.18 -9.23 -14.33
C ASN A 236 -32.65 -9.64 -14.48
N THR A 237 -33.09 -9.93 -15.71
CA THR A 237 -34.44 -10.46 -15.98
C THR A 237 -34.49 -11.98 -15.81
N ALA A 238 -33.38 -12.66 -16.11
CA ALA A 238 -33.31 -14.13 -16.13
C ALA A 238 -33.05 -14.76 -14.74
N GLY A 239 -32.40 -14.05 -13.82
CA GLY A 239 -32.03 -14.63 -12.53
C GLY A 239 -31.50 -13.62 -11.51
N ARG A 240 -30.88 -14.15 -10.45
CA ARG A 240 -30.34 -13.35 -9.34
C ARG A 240 -28.88 -13.02 -9.57
N ILE A 241 -28.50 -11.75 -9.41
CA ILE A 241 -27.12 -11.31 -9.58
C ILE A 241 -26.45 -11.15 -8.20
N SER A 242 -25.24 -11.67 -8.07
CA SER A 242 -24.36 -11.52 -6.90
C SER A 242 -23.05 -10.86 -7.33
N ALA A 243 -22.46 -10.06 -6.44
CA ALA A 243 -21.23 -9.33 -6.72
C ALA A 243 -20.13 -9.73 -5.73
N ALA A 244 -18.92 -9.92 -6.22
CA ALA A 244 -17.72 -10.14 -5.42
C ALA A 244 -16.73 -8.98 -5.63
N LEU A 245 -16.11 -8.49 -4.56
CA LEU A 245 -15.10 -7.44 -4.65
C LEU A 245 -13.78 -8.03 -5.12
N ARG A 246 -13.25 -7.46 -6.18
CA ARG A 246 -11.97 -7.85 -6.78
C ARG A 246 -10.83 -7.13 -6.07
N ASN A 247 -9.72 -7.83 -5.84
CA ASN A 247 -8.51 -7.19 -5.35
C ASN A 247 -7.96 -6.22 -6.41
N ARG A 248 -7.48 -5.05 -5.98
CA ARG A 248 -6.96 -4.01 -6.87
C ARG A 248 -5.75 -4.44 -7.70
N SER A 249 -4.96 -5.39 -7.21
CA SER A 249 -3.76 -5.91 -7.90
C SER A 249 -4.03 -7.22 -8.65
N ASP A 250 -5.27 -7.70 -8.68
CA ASP A 250 -5.63 -8.95 -9.35
C ASP A 250 -5.97 -8.71 -10.83
N GLU A 251 -5.00 -9.02 -11.68
CA GLU A 251 -5.13 -8.99 -13.14
C GLU A 251 -5.59 -10.33 -13.74
N GLY A 252 -5.81 -11.37 -12.92
CA GLY A 252 -6.13 -12.72 -13.36
C GLY A 252 -7.58 -12.85 -13.85
N PHE A 253 -7.77 -13.29 -15.09
CA PHE A 253 -9.09 -13.66 -15.59
C PHE A 253 -9.32 -15.16 -15.35
N VAL A 254 -9.85 -15.51 -14.17
CA VAL A 254 -10.27 -16.88 -13.89
C VAL A 254 -11.77 -16.97 -14.13
N PHE A 255 -12.16 -17.49 -15.28
CA PHE A 255 -13.57 -17.68 -15.66
C PHE A 255 -13.87 -19.17 -15.74
N THR A 256 -14.45 -19.74 -14.69
CA THR A 256 -14.93 -21.12 -14.69
C THR A 256 -16.39 -21.14 -14.26
N SER A 257 -17.26 -21.62 -15.15
CA SER A 257 -18.66 -21.91 -14.79
C SER A 257 -18.68 -23.13 -13.88
N ILE A 258 -19.41 -23.06 -12.77
CA ILE A 258 -19.55 -24.19 -11.85
C ILE A 258 -21.00 -24.70 -11.93
N ARG A 259 -21.18 -25.93 -12.40
CA ARG A 259 -22.51 -26.57 -12.40
C ARG A 259 -22.83 -27.14 -11.01
N PRO A 260 -24.11 -27.29 -10.63
CA PRO A 260 -24.49 -27.85 -9.32
C PRO A 260 -23.92 -29.24 -9.06
N THR A 261 -23.85 -30.06 -10.11
CA THR A 261 -23.26 -31.42 -10.05
C THR A 261 -21.76 -31.41 -9.84
N GLU A 262 -21.09 -30.27 -10.10
CA GLU A 262 -19.65 -30.10 -9.97
C GLU A 262 -19.28 -29.43 -8.64
N ILE A 263 -20.22 -28.80 -7.92
CA ILE A 263 -19.93 -28.07 -6.67
C ILE A 263 -19.17 -28.94 -5.68
N LEU A 264 -19.61 -30.18 -5.45
CA LEU A 264 -18.99 -31.07 -4.47
C LEU A 264 -17.58 -31.50 -4.91
N SER A 265 -17.40 -31.83 -6.19
CA SER A 265 -16.09 -32.25 -6.71
C SER A 265 -15.11 -31.08 -6.81
N TYR A 266 -15.60 -29.87 -7.12
CA TYR A 266 -14.80 -28.65 -7.16
C TYR A 266 -14.43 -28.18 -5.75
N ALA A 267 -15.37 -28.22 -4.79
CA ALA A 267 -15.09 -27.95 -3.38
C ALA A 267 -14.05 -28.92 -2.83
N GLN A 268 -14.16 -30.21 -3.15
CA GLN A 268 -13.16 -31.23 -2.77
C GLN A 268 -11.77 -30.93 -3.38
N ARG A 269 -11.70 -30.53 -4.65
CA ARG A 269 -10.44 -30.11 -5.29
C ARG A 269 -9.85 -28.87 -4.63
N LEU A 270 -10.65 -27.85 -4.34
CA LEU A 270 -10.19 -26.63 -3.66
C LEU A 270 -9.66 -26.93 -2.25
N THR A 271 -10.31 -27.83 -1.49
CA THR A 271 -9.73 -28.30 -0.21
C THR A 271 -8.43 -29.06 -0.40
N GLN A 272 -8.30 -29.89 -1.44
CA GLN A 272 -7.04 -30.56 -1.78
C GLN A 272 -5.96 -29.60 -2.27
N GLU A 273 -6.34 -28.47 -2.87
CA GLU A 273 -5.46 -27.43 -3.39
C GLU A 273 -4.94 -26.51 -2.27
N VAL A 274 -5.79 -26.21 -1.28
CA VAL A 274 -5.39 -25.54 -0.03
C VAL A 274 -4.50 -26.43 0.84
N GLU A 275 -4.70 -27.76 0.82
CA GLU A 275 -3.78 -28.73 1.45
C GLU A 275 -2.51 -29.00 0.61
N LYS A 276 -2.53 -28.66 -0.68
CA LYS A 276 -1.36 -28.73 -1.59
C LYS A 276 -0.40 -27.55 -1.45
N LYS A 277 -0.18 -27.05 -0.23
CA LYS A 277 1.20 -26.71 0.14
C LYS A 277 1.94 -28.03 0.35
N THR A 278 2.20 -28.76 -0.74
CA THR A 278 3.04 -29.97 -0.67
C THR A 278 4.40 -29.56 -0.18
N LYS A 279 4.71 -29.91 1.08
CA LYS A 279 6.06 -29.84 1.63
C LYS A 279 6.96 -30.63 0.68
N VAL A 280 7.92 -29.97 0.04
CA VAL A 280 8.85 -30.63 -0.89
C VAL A 280 10.13 -30.98 -0.16
N VAL A 281 10.75 -32.06 -0.63
CA VAL A 281 12.01 -32.53 -0.12
C VAL A 281 13.09 -32.15 -1.08
N ARG A 282 14.07 -31.41 -0.56
CA ARG A 282 15.24 -30.96 -1.31
C ARG A 282 16.46 -31.70 -0.81
N ASP A 283 17.32 -32.15 -1.73
CA ASP A 283 18.63 -32.70 -1.37
C ASP A 283 19.60 -31.59 -0.91
N ALA A 284 20.83 -31.97 -0.57
CA ALA A 284 21.86 -31.02 -0.11
C ALA A 284 22.22 -29.95 -1.18
N SER A 285 22.01 -30.23 -2.46
CA SER A 285 22.20 -29.26 -3.55
C SER A 285 21.06 -28.25 -3.66
N GLY A 286 19.94 -28.52 -2.98
CA GLY A 286 18.70 -27.76 -3.05
C GLY A 286 17.73 -28.26 -4.12
N LYS A 287 18.08 -29.31 -4.87
CA LYS A 287 17.23 -29.89 -5.92
C LYS A 287 16.05 -30.62 -5.29
N ILE A 288 14.86 -30.46 -5.86
CA ILE A 288 13.68 -31.23 -5.45
C ILE A 288 13.87 -32.70 -5.82
N ILE A 289 13.82 -33.58 -4.82
CA ILE A 289 13.93 -35.04 -4.99
C ILE A 289 12.59 -35.75 -4.74
N GLY A 290 11.62 -35.07 -4.15
CA GLY A 290 10.30 -35.63 -3.94
C GLY A 290 9.36 -34.69 -3.18
N ARG A 291 8.13 -35.15 -2.99
CA ARG A 291 7.09 -34.46 -2.22
C ARG A 291 6.69 -35.27 -1.00
N VAL A 292 6.34 -34.59 0.08
CA VAL A 292 5.84 -35.22 1.29
C VAL A 292 4.36 -35.52 1.14
N VAL A 293 3.98 -36.78 1.33
CA VAL A 293 2.60 -37.27 1.37
C VAL A 293 2.49 -38.16 2.61
N ASP A 294 1.63 -37.77 3.56
CA ASP A 294 1.38 -38.52 4.81
C ASP A 294 2.67 -38.88 5.60
N GLY A 295 3.63 -37.95 5.64
CA GLY A 295 4.92 -38.12 6.33
C GLY A 295 5.95 -39.01 5.60
N LYS A 296 5.62 -39.52 4.41
CA LYS A 296 6.53 -40.22 3.51
C LYS A 296 6.91 -39.33 2.33
N VAL A 297 8.06 -39.61 1.72
CA VAL A 297 8.60 -38.84 0.61
C VAL A 297 8.47 -39.64 -0.66
N VAL A 298 7.83 -39.05 -1.65
CA VAL A 298 7.46 -39.69 -2.93
C VAL A 298 8.16 -38.96 -4.08
N ASP A 299 8.83 -39.69 -4.96
CA ASP A 299 9.50 -39.15 -6.16
C ASP A 299 8.50 -38.74 -7.27
N GLU A 300 9.01 -38.17 -8.38
CA GLU A 300 8.20 -37.77 -9.54
C GLU A 300 7.44 -38.94 -10.21
N ASN A 301 7.93 -40.17 -10.02
CA ASN A 301 7.34 -41.39 -10.57
C ASN A 301 6.33 -42.05 -9.62
N GLY A 302 6.15 -41.51 -8.41
CA GLY A 302 5.24 -42.06 -7.40
C GLY A 302 5.86 -43.08 -6.44
N ASN A 303 7.17 -43.31 -6.48
CA ASN A 303 7.85 -44.25 -5.58
C ASN A 303 8.18 -43.59 -4.24
N VAL A 304 8.02 -44.34 -3.15
CA VAL A 304 8.42 -43.87 -1.81
C VAL A 304 9.94 -44.00 -1.65
N ILE A 305 10.62 -42.86 -1.58
CA ILE A 305 12.08 -42.76 -1.46
C ILE A 305 12.56 -42.51 -0.04
N GLY A 306 11.68 -42.12 0.89
CA GLY A 306 12.07 -41.87 2.28
C GLY A 306 10.93 -41.50 3.22
N LYS A 307 11.30 -41.12 4.45
CA LYS A 307 10.40 -40.66 5.51
C LYS A 307 10.90 -39.34 6.10
N VAL A 308 9.96 -38.46 6.45
CA VAL A 308 10.25 -37.19 7.12
C VAL A 308 10.26 -37.39 8.64
N ASN A 309 11.32 -36.93 9.30
CA ASN A 309 11.45 -36.90 10.75
C ASN A 309 10.79 -35.65 11.34
N SER A 310 10.58 -35.64 12.66
CA SER A 310 9.95 -34.52 13.37
C SER A 310 10.73 -33.19 13.31
N ASP A 311 12.03 -33.25 13.03
CA ASP A 311 12.92 -32.11 12.85
C ASP A 311 12.95 -31.58 11.40
N GLY A 312 12.20 -32.21 10.48
CA GLY A 312 12.17 -31.85 9.07
C GLY A 312 13.26 -32.50 8.21
N THR A 313 14.15 -33.32 8.77
CA THR A 313 15.09 -34.13 7.98
C THR A 313 14.37 -35.26 7.27
N VAL A 314 14.88 -35.66 6.10
CA VAL A 314 14.36 -36.79 5.33
C VAL A 314 15.40 -37.88 5.25
N VAL A 315 15.01 -39.08 5.69
CA VAL A 315 15.83 -40.27 5.62
C VAL A 315 15.30 -41.24 4.57
N SER A 316 16.19 -41.87 3.82
CA SER A 316 15.86 -42.94 2.86
C SER A 316 15.37 -44.19 3.58
N ASN A 317 14.88 -45.16 2.80
CA ASN A 317 14.53 -46.49 3.33
C ASN A 317 15.75 -47.25 3.91
N SER A 318 16.98 -46.84 3.58
CA SER A 318 18.23 -47.38 4.14
C SER A 318 18.73 -46.61 5.37
N GLY A 319 18.05 -45.53 5.79
CA GLY A 319 18.40 -44.72 6.96
C GLY A 319 19.40 -43.59 6.68
N GLU A 320 19.76 -43.34 5.42
CA GLU A 320 20.63 -42.23 5.03
C GLU A 320 19.83 -40.93 4.91
N ILE A 321 20.39 -39.79 5.32
CA ILE A 321 19.75 -38.48 5.13
C ILE A 321 19.82 -38.10 3.65
N ILE A 322 18.67 -38.04 2.99
CA ILE A 322 18.57 -37.71 1.56
C ILE A 322 18.07 -36.28 1.30
N GLY A 323 17.59 -35.59 2.32
CA GLY A 323 17.18 -34.21 2.15
C GLY A 323 16.54 -33.57 3.37
N THR A 324 15.97 -32.39 3.16
CA THR A 324 15.19 -31.66 4.15
C THR A 324 13.83 -31.29 3.56
N ALA A 325 12.79 -31.44 4.36
CA ALA A 325 11.43 -31.12 4.00
C ALA A 325 11.18 -29.62 4.28
N SER A 326 10.98 -28.83 3.23
CA SER A 326 10.77 -27.39 3.32
C SER A 326 9.29 -27.04 3.20
N ASP A 327 8.80 -26.15 4.09
CA ASP A 327 7.45 -25.56 4.01
C ASP A 327 7.39 -24.43 2.97
N GLU A 328 8.49 -24.16 2.25
CA GLU A 328 8.51 -23.18 1.18
C GLU A 328 7.58 -23.61 0.04
N PRO A 329 6.73 -22.69 -0.45
CA PRO A 329 5.79 -22.99 -1.52
C PRO A 329 6.53 -23.43 -2.77
N VAL A 330 6.09 -24.54 -3.35
CA VAL A 330 6.51 -24.97 -4.68
C VAL A 330 5.94 -23.99 -5.69
N ILE A 331 6.81 -23.35 -6.48
CA ILE A 331 6.37 -22.47 -7.55
C ILE A 331 6.02 -23.34 -8.75
N THR A 332 4.74 -23.42 -9.08
CA THR A 332 4.29 -24.03 -10.33
C THR A 332 4.26 -22.97 -11.43
N GLU A 333 4.74 -23.32 -12.63
CA GLU A 333 4.50 -22.54 -13.84
C GLU A 333 3.41 -23.23 -14.67
N GLN A 334 2.56 -22.43 -15.30
CA GLN A 334 1.66 -22.96 -16.33
C GLN A 334 2.45 -23.21 -17.60
N VAL A 335 2.42 -24.45 -18.08
CA VAL A 335 3.09 -24.88 -19.30
C VAL A 335 2.11 -25.51 -20.27
N VAL A 336 2.43 -25.41 -21.55
CA VAL A 336 1.71 -26.04 -22.64
C VAL A 336 2.43 -27.33 -22.99
N ARG A 337 1.68 -28.43 -23.04
CA ARG A 337 2.18 -29.75 -23.45
C ARG A 337 1.59 -30.17 -24.79
N ASP A 338 2.43 -30.79 -25.61
CA ASP A 338 1.99 -31.44 -26.85
C ASP A 338 1.14 -32.70 -26.57
N LYS A 339 0.62 -33.31 -27.64
CA LYS A 339 -0.15 -34.57 -27.57
C LYS A 339 0.60 -35.75 -26.96
N ASP A 340 1.94 -35.70 -26.95
CA ASP A 340 2.81 -36.76 -26.44
C ASP A 340 3.22 -36.48 -24.97
N GLY A 341 2.77 -35.35 -24.39
CA GLY A 341 3.01 -34.95 -23.01
C GLY A 341 4.28 -34.12 -22.80
N ASN A 342 5.02 -33.79 -23.87
CA ASN A 342 6.23 -32.98 -23.76
C ASN A 342 5.90 -31.50 -23.60
N VAL A 343 6.68 -30.80 -22.78
CA VAL A 343 6.54 -29.36 -22.59
C VAL A 343 7.07 -28.64 -23.82
N ILE A 344 6.23 -27.82 -24.44
CA ILE A 344 6.57 -27.07 -25.66
C ILE A 344 6.68 -25.57 -25.42
N GLY A 345 6.17 -25.07 -24.30
CA GLY A 345 6.37 -23.69 -23.88
C GLY A 345 5.68 -23.36 -22.58
N LYS A 346 6.12 -22.29 -21.93
CA LYS A 346 5.51 -21.72 -20.73
C LYS A 346 4.54 -20.58 -21.07
N ILE A 347 3.54 -20.39 -20.23
CA ILE A 347 2.53 -19.35 -20.43
C ILE A 347 2.96 -18.10 -19.68
N VAL A 348 3.16 -17.01 -20.40
CA VAL A 348 3.53 -15.70 -19.86
C VAL A 348 2.58 -14.66 -20.45
N ASN A 349 1.77 -14.02 -19.61
CA ASN A 349 0.80 -12.99 -20.01
C ASN A 349 -0.15 -13.45 -21.14
N GLY A 350 -0.66 -14.69 -21.05
CA GLY A 350 -1.57 -15.27 -22.05
C GLY A 350 -0.90 -15.70 -23.37
N LYS A 351 0.43 -15.57 -23.48
CA LYS A 351 1.22 -16.03 -24.62
C LYS A 351 2.01 -17.28 -24.25
N VAL A 352 2.17 -18.18 -25.21
CA VAL A 352 2.99 -19.39 -25.06
C VAL A 352 4.38 -19.08 -25.57
N VAL A 353 5.38 -19.24 -24.70
CA VAL A 353 6.78 -18.89 -24.95
C VAL A 353 7.63 -20.16 -24.85
N ASN A 354 8.44 -20.46 -25.87
CA ASN A 354 9.33 -21.61 -25.83
C ASN A 354 10.59 -21.34 -24.98
N ASP A 355 11.45 -22.36 -24.80
CA ASP A 355 12.68 -22.26 -24.00
C ASP A 355 13.70 -21.24 -24.55
N LYS A 356 13.55 -20.82 -25.81
CA LYS A 356 14.37 -19.78 -26.45
C LYS A 356 13.81 -18.37 -26.25
N GLY A 357 12.67 -18.22 -25.56
CA GLY A 357 12.00 -16.95 -25.35
C GLY A 357 11.12 -16.48 -26.51
N GLU A 358 10.89 -17.33 -27.52
CA GLU A 358 10.08 -17.00 -28.69
C GLU A 358 8.59 -17.30 -28.41
N VAL A 359 7.71 -16.40 -28.84
CA VAL A 359 6.26 -16.60 -28.74
C VAL A 359 5.81 -17.56 -29.83
N ILE A 360 5.34 -18.74 -29.45
CA ILE A 360 4.88 -19.79 -30.36
C ILE A 360 3.36 -19.90 -30.46
N GLY A 361 2.63 -19.26 -29.54
CA GLY A 361 1.18 -19.27 -29.53
C GLY A 361 0.55 -18.38 -28.47
N LYS A 362 -0.77 -18.53 -28.29
CA LYS A 362 -1.56 -17.82 -27.30
C LYS A 362 -2.62 -18.72 -26.68
N VAL A 363 -3.05 -18.34 -25.49
CA VAL A 363 -4.21 -18.95 -24.81
C VAL A 363 -5.41 -18.06 -25.10
N ASN A 364 -6.49 -18.64 -25.62
CA ASN A 364 -7.75 -17.94 -25.87
C ASN A 364 -8.58 -17.84 -24.59
N GLU A 365 -9.62 -17.00 -24.61
CA GLU A 365 -10.51 -16.75 -23.46
C GLU A 365 -11.28 -18.00 -22.98
N ASP A 366 -11.40 -19.03 -23.82
CA ASP A 366 -12.02 -20.32 -23.51
C ASP A 366 -11.03 -21.36 -22.94
N GLY A 367 -9.76 -20.98 -22.74
CA GLY A 367 -8.70 -21.85 -22.23
C GLY A 367 -8.02 -22.71 -23.30
N THR A 368 -8.41 -22.60 -24.58
CA THR A 368 -7.74 -23.32 -25.67
C THR A 368 -6.39 -22.69 -26.01
N VAL A 369 -5.40 -23.51 -26.32
CA VAL A 369 -4.06 -23.04 -26.71
C VAL A 369 -3.88 -23.20 -28.21
N VAL A 370 -3.63 -22.09 -28.90
CA VAL A 370 -3.42 -22.07 -30.36
C VAL A 370 -2.07 -21.49 -30.73
N SER A 371 -1.49 -21.98 -31.82
CA SER A 371 -0.27 -21.45 -32.42
C SER A 371 -0.51 -20.04 -32.99
N ASN A 372 0.56 -19.37 -33.41
CA ASN A 372 0.45 -18.10 -34.14
C ASN A 372 -0.31 -18.23 -35.48
N THR A 373 -0.43 -19.44 -36.03
CA THR A 373 -1.20 -19.74 -37.25
C THR A 373 -2.65 -20.12 -36.96
N GLY A 374 -3.04 -20.24 -35.68
CA GLY A 374 -4.40 -20.57 -35.26
C GLY A 374 -4.69 -22.06 -35.10
N GLU A 375 -3.68 -22.93 -35.22
CA GLU A 375 -3.82 -24.37 -35.03
C GLU A 375 -3.75 -24.75 -33.54
N PRO A 376 -4.44 -25.81 -33.07
CA PRO A 376 -4.32 -26.29 -31.70
C PRO A 376 -2.87 -26.68 -31.38
N LEU A 377 -2.30 -26.04 -30.36
CA LEU A 377 -0.88 -26.21 -30.00
C LEU A 377 -0.69 -27.27 -28.91
N GLY A 378 -1.61 -27.36 -27.96
CA GLY A 378 -1.48 -28.28 -26.83
C GLY A 378 -2.48 -28.04 -25.70
N THR A 379 -2.22 -28.69 -24.57
CA THR A 379 -3.04 -28.55 -23.35
C THR A 379 -2.25 -27.82 -22.25
N VAL A 380 -2.95 -26.99 -21.47
CA VAL A 380 -2.35 -26.30 -20.32
C VAL A 380 -2.25 -27.28 -19.15
N SER A 381 -1.07 -27.33 -18.53
CA SER A 381 -0.81 -28.10 -17.30
C SER A 381 0.10 -27.31 -16.37
N GLU A 382 0.09 -27.65 -15.09
CA GLU A 382 1.05 -27.11 -14.14
C GLU A 382 2.32 -27.94 -14.15
N GLN A 383 3.46 -27.27 -14.25
CA GLN A 383 4.77 -27.87 -14.03
C GLN A 383 5.37 -27.29 -12.76
N VAL A 384 5.81 -28.17 -11.87
CA VAL A 384 6.66 -27.78 -10.74
C VAL A 384 7.97 -27.25 -11.30
N VAL A 385 8.26 -25.98 -11.04
CA VAL A 385 9.54 -25.38 -11.42
C VAL A 385 10.34 -25.21 -10.15
N ASP A 386 11.56 -25.75 -10.17
CA ASP A 386 12.50 -25.55 -9.09
C ASP A 386 13.02 -24.10 -9.18
N LYS A 387 12.26 -23.16 -8.58
CA LYS A 387 12.68 -21.78 -8.40
C LYS A 387 13.06 -21.56 -6.95
N VAL A 388 14.21 -20.93 -6.76
CA VAL A 388 14.70 -20.54 -5.44
C VAL A 388 14.65 -19.03 -5.30
N LYS A 389 14.31 -18.57 -4.10
CA LYS A 389 14.44 -17.15 -3.76
C LYS A 389 15.90 -16.84 -3.54
N VAL A 390 16.44 -15.91 -4.32
CA VAL A 390 17.82 -15.44 -4.20
C VAL A 390 17.83 -13.97 -3.78
N VAL A 391 18.83 -13.60 -2.99
CA VAL A 391 19.10 -12.22 -2.61
C VAL A 391 20.16 -11.67 -3.55
N ARG A 392 19.87 -10.51 -4.15
CA ARG A 392 20.79 -9.79 -5.02
C ARG A 392 21.32 -8.53 -4.36
N ASP A 393 22.59 -8.24 -4.55
CA ASP A 393 23.18 -6.96 -4.18
C ASP A 393 22.68 -5.81 -5.08
N LYS A 394 23.17 -4.59 -4.82
CA LYS A 394 22.79 -3.39 -5.59
C LYS A 394 23.25 -3.45 -7.05
N ASP A 395 24.25 -4.27 -7.34
CA ASP A 395 24.83 -4.47 -8.66
C ASP A 395 24.16 -5.62 -9.41
N GLY A 396 23.21 -6.31 -8.78
CA GLY A 396 22.42 -7.40 -9.35
C GLY A 396 23.04 -8.79 -9.19
N ASN A 397 24.18 -8.92 -8.50
CA ASN A 397 24.81 -10.22 -8.27
C ASN A 397 24.09 -11.01 -7.18
N ILE A 398 23.98 -12.31 -7.36
CA ILE A 398 23.43 -13.21 -6.34
C ILE A 398 24.43 -13.31 -5.19
N ILE A 399 24.02 -12.89 -4.00
CA ILE A 399 24.85 -12.91 -2.78
C ILE A 399 24.41 -13.99 -1.78
N GLY A 400 23.23 -14.58 -1.98
CA GLY A 400 22.77 -15.70 -1.17
C GLY A 400 21.40 -16.22 -1.58
N ARG A 401 21.02 -17.37 -1.06
CA ARG A 401 19.70 -17.98 -1.19
C ARG A 401 18.89 -17.77 0.08
N VAL A 402 17.59 -17.58 -0.04
CA VAL A 402 16.69 -17.55 1.10
C VAL A 402 16.31 -18.98 1.46
N VAL A 403 16.57 -19.38 2.71
CA VAL A 403 16.20 -20.68 3.27
C VAL A 403 15.54 -20.42 4.62
N ASN A 404 14.27 -20.80 4.79
CA ASN A 404 13.53 -20.62 6.05
C ASN A 404 13.53 -19.17 6.58
N GLY A 405 13.48 -18.19 5.67
CA GLY A 405 13.50 -16.77 6.00
C GLY A 405 14.89 -16.20 6.36
N GLN A 406 15.94 -17.02 6.29
CA GLN A 406 17.34 -16.59 6.45
C GLN A 406 18.03 -16.52 5.10
N VAL A 407 19.01 -15.63 4.96
CA VAL A 407 19.84 -15.51 3.75
C VAL A 407 21.13 -16.26 3.97
N VAL A 408 21.40 -17.24 3.11
CA VAL A 408 22.57 -18.14 3.21
C VAL A 408 23.47 -17.91 2.00
N ASN A 409 24.77 -17.68 2.22
CA ASN A 409 25.75 -17.46 1.14
C ASN A 409 26.19 -18.79 0.48
N GLU A 410 27.05 -18.72 -0.54
CA GLU A 410 27.59 -19.87 -1.27
C GLU A 410 28.34 -20.88 -0.36
N LYS A 411 28.83 -20.43 0.80
CA LYS A 411 29.54 -21.26 1.79
C LYS A 411 28.60 -21.91 2.81
N GLY A 412 27.30 -21.69 2.72
CA GLY A 412 26.33 -22.17 3.71
C GLY A 412 26.23 -21.30 4.97
N GLU A 413 26.87 -20.13 5.01
CA GLU A 413 26.82 -19.23 6.17
C GLU A 413 25.60 -18.32 6.08
N VAL A 414 24.90 -18.15 7.20
CA VAL A 414 23.81 -17.17 7.31
C VAL A 414 24.42 -15.78 7.29
N ILE A 415 24.00 -14.93 6.35
CA ILE A 415 24.47 -13.54 6.19
C ILE A 415 23.39 -12.49 6.46
N GLY A 416 22.14 -12.91 6.63
CA GLY A 416 21.03 -12.00 6.91
C GLY A 416 19.69 -12.72 7.09
N LYS A 417 18.62 -11.93 7.17
CA LYS A 417 17.24 -12.40 7.26
C LYS A 417 16.32 -11.63 6.33
N VAL A 418 15.24 -12.29 5.92
CA VAL A 418 14.15 -11.69 5.14
C VAL A 418 13.00 -11.41 6.10
N ASN A 419 12.60 -10.13 6.19
CA ASN A 419 11.47 -9.72 7.01
C ASN A 419 10.14 -10.02 6.30
N ALA A 420 9.04 -10.00 7.06
CA ALA A 420 7.70 -10.29 6.54
C ALA A 420 7.21 -9.31 5.45
N ASP A 421 7.80 -8.12 5.38
CA ASP A 421 7.55 -7.11 4.34
C ASP A 421 8.40 -7.32 3.06
N GLY A 422 9.23 -8.36 3.02
CA GLY A 422 10.11 -8.69 1.89
C GLY A 422 11.46 -7.98 1.91
N SER A 423 11.74 -7.12 2.91
CA SER A 423 13.05 -6.47 3.05
C SER A 423 14.12 -7.46 3.52
N VAL A 424 15.33 -7.35 2.96
CA VAL A 424 16.48 -8.19 3.34
C VAL A 424 17.47 -7.38 4.14
N VAL A 425 17.73 -7.81 5.38
CA VAL A 425 18.67 -7.15 6.28
C VAL A 425 19.80 -8.09 6.68
N GLY A 426 21.02 -7.57 6.72
CA GLY A 426 22.18 -8.27 7.25
C GLY A 426 22.14 -8.39 8.78
N HIS A 427 23.11 -9.10 9.35
CA HIS A 427 23.26 -9.22 10.81
C HIS A 427 23.45 -7.86 11.52
N ASP A 428 24.00 -6.88 10.82
CA ASP A 428 24.20 -5.52 11.29
C ASP A 428 22.93 -4.64 11.17
N GLY A 429 21.81 -5.22 10.73
CA GLY A 429 20.54 -4.53 10.51
C GLY A 429 20.51 -3.66 9.26
N LYS A 430 21.58 -3.63 8.45
CA LYS A 430 21.61 -2.84 7.21
C LYS A 430 20.94 -3.59 6.06
N PRO A 431 20.36 -2.87 5.09
CA PRO A 431 19.78 -3.50 3.91
C PRO A 431 20.88 -4.19 3.08
N LEU A 432 20.72 -5.49 2.91
CA LEU A 432 21.68 -6.36 2.23
C LEU A 432 21.41 -6.40 0.72
N GLY A 433 20.13 -6.39 0.32
CA GLY A 433 19.73 -6.58 -1.06
C GLY A 433 18.23 -6.67 -1.27
N SER A 434 17.83 -7.12 -2.45
CA SER A 434 16.44 -7.42 -2.81
C SER A 434 16.26 -8.91 -3.08
N VAL A 435 15.07 -9.43 -2.75
CA VAL A 435 14.70 -10.82 -3.08
C VAL A 435 14.20 -10.87 -4.51
N SER A 436 14.71 -11.82 -5.29
CA SER A 436 14.22 -12.17 -6.62
C SER A 436 14.05 -13.67 -6.74
N GLU A 437 13.24 -14.12 -7.70
CA GLU A 437 13.02 -15.54 -7.98
C GLU A 437 13.88 -15.96 -9.17
N GLU A 438 14.67 -17.02 -8.98
CA GLU A 438 15.58 -17.54 -10.00
C GLU A 438 15.31 -19.03 -10.22
N ALA A 439 15.31 -19.47 -11.49
CA ALA A 439 15.26 -20.90 -11.81
C ALA A 439 16.56 -21.58 -11.35
N VAL A 440 16.45 -22.77 -10.77
CA VAL A 440 17.61 -23.58 -10.40
C VAL A 440 18.27 -24.10 -11.68
N THR A 441 19.27 -23.38 -12.17
CA THR A 441 20.16 -23.84 -13.25
C THR A 441 21.26 -24.73 -12.67
N PRO A 442 21.90 -25.60 -13.48
CA PRO A 442 23.07 -26.36 -13.03
C PRO A 442 24.21 -25.48 -12.49
N GLU A 443 24.35 -24.25 -13.00
CA GLU A 443 25.29 -23.24 -12.52
C GLU A 443 24.90 -22.66 -11.14
N LEU A 444 23.60 -22.44 -10.91
CA LEU A 444 23.11 -21.99 -9.60
C LEU A 444 23.21 -23.13 -8.59
N ALA A 445 22.86 -24.36 -8.99
CA ALA A 445 22.97 -25.54 -8.15
C ALA A 445 24.43 -25.81 -7.75
N SER A 446 25.39 -25.71 -8.66
CA SER A 446 26.81 -25.94 -8.36
C SER A 446 27.42 -24.89 -7.43
N LYS A 447 26.98 -23.63 -7.51
CA LYS A 447 27.42 -22.55 -6.60
C LYS A 447 27.03 -22.75 -5.14
N PHE A 448 25.96 -23.50 -4.88
CA PHE A 448 25.42 -23.72 -3.53
C PHE A 448 25.45 -25.21 -3.11
N SER A 449 26.03 -26.08 -3.93
CA SER A 449 26.22 -27.50 -3.61
C SER A 449 27.48 -27.65 -2.75
N THR A 450 27.31 -27.96 -1.47
CA THR A 450 28.42 -28.47 -0.67
C THR A 450 28.75 -29.88 -1.17
N GLU A 451 29.89 -30.03 -1.83
CA GLU A 451 30.51 -31.32 -2.11
C GLU A 451 30.58 -32.11 -0.79
N SER A 452 30.09 -33.35 -0.80
CA SER A 452 30.12 -34.26 0.34
C SER A 452 31.52 -34.33 0.96
N ALA A 453 31.71 -33.64 2.08
CA ALA A 453 32.73 -33.99 3.05
C ALA A 453 32.05 -34.87 4.10
N SER A 454 32.27 -36.17 3.97
CA SER A 454 32.13 -37.13 5.07
C SER A 454 32.91 -36.62 6.28
N GLY A 455 32.23 -35.95 7.20
CA GLY A 455 32.82 -35.42 8.41
C GLY A 455 31.69 -35.00 9.32
N GLY A 456 31.42 -35.80 10.34
CA GLY A 456 30.34 -35.56 11.29
C GLY A 456 30.42 -34.14 11.84
N VAL A 457 29.40 -33.33 11.56
CA VAL A 457 29.24 -32.03 12.20
C VAL A 457 28.19 -32.21 13.30
N SER A 458 28.71 -32.36 14.52
CA SER A 458 27.99 -32.15 15.77
C SER A 458 27.47 -30.71 15.80
N ALA A 459 26.22 -30.50 15.39
CA ALA A 459 25.50 -29.27 15.70
C ALA A 459 24.83 -29.43 17.10
N PRO A 460 24.88 -28.41 17.96
CA PRO A 460 24.38 -28.51 19.33
C PRO A 460 22.88 -28.79 19.32
N VAL A 461 22.51 -29.91 19.95
CA VAL A 461 21.12 -30.32 20.19
C VAL A 461 20.50 -29.32 21.17
N TRP A 462 19.54 -28.53 20.72
CA TRP A 462 18.67 -27.78 21.62
C TRP A 462 17.59 -28.73 22.14
N LEU A 463 17.88 -29.37 23.28
CA LEU A 463 16.90 -30.15 24.02
C LEU A 463 15.93 -29.18 24.70
N VAL A 464 14.70 -29.06 24.19
CA VAL A 464 13.61 -28.44 24.94
C VAL A 464 12.76 -29.56 25.52
N GLU A 465 12.99 -29.89 26.79
CA GLU A 465 12.05 -30.69 27.58
C GLU A 465 10.84 -29.81 27.97
N TYR A 466 9.65 -30.26 27.59
CA TYR A 466 8.39 -29.72 28.08
C TYR A 466 8.08 -30.40 29.42
N LEU A 467 7.93 -29.64 30.51
CA LEU A 467 7.24 -30.13 31.69
C LEU A 467 5.76 -29.76 31.61
N VAL A 468 4.92 -30.80 31.58
CA VAL A 468 3.46 -30.73 31.64
C VAL A 468 3.05 -30.13 32.99
N GLY A 469 2.14 -29.16 32.93
CA GLY A 469 1.67 -28.41 34.10
C GLY A 469 1.02 -29.28 35.16
N GLY A 470 1.36 -29.00 36.42
CA GLY A 470 0.65 -29.45 37.61
C GLY A 470 0.30 -28.26 38.49
N ASN A 471 -0.99 -28.13 38.83
CA ASN A 471 -1.55 -27.12 39.71
C ASN A 471 -0.96 -27.19 41.13
N SER A 472 -0.39 -26.09 41.63
CA SER A 472 -0.31 -25.83 43.07
C SER A 472 -0.51 -24.34 43.37
N LYS A 473 -1.03 -24.09 44.58
CA LYS A 473 -1.76 -22.90 45.00
C LYS A 473 -0.94 -21.63 45.24
N ASP A 474 0.39 -21.66 45.13
CA ASP A 474 1.24 -20.49 45.43
C ASP A 474 2.41 -20.31 44.43
N GLY A 475 2.35 -19.22 43.64
CA GLY A 475 3.49 -18.32 43.39
C GLY A 475 4.57 -18.68 42.34
N VAL A 476 4.50 -18.02 41.18
CA VAL A 476 5.55 -17.55 40.23
C VAL A 476 6.98 -18.11 40.36
N ALA A 477 7.49 -18.73 39.29
CA ALA A 477 8.93 -18.92 39.06
C ALA A 477 9.44 -17.94 37.97
N VAL A 478 10.44 -17.13 38.31
CA VAL A 478 11.20 -16.30 37.35
C VAL A 478 12.43 -17.10 36.92
N VAL A 479 12.69 -17.17 35.62
CA VAL A 479 13.94 -17.75 35.09
C VAL A 479 14.70 -16.70 34.30
N THR A 480 15.85 -16.32 34.84
CA THR A 480 16.86 -15.47 34.18
C THR A 480 17.69 -16.32 33.24
N LYS A 481 17.77 -15.95 31.95
CA LYS A 481 18.66 -16.60 30.98
C LYS A 481 20.08 -16.06 31.12
N VAL A 482 21.06 -16.95 31.24
CA VAL A 482 22.49 -16.63 31.09
C VAL A 482 22.98 -17.31 29.80
N PRO A 483 23.68 -16.61 28.89
CA PRO A 483 24.34 -17.25 27.76
C PRO A 483 25.59 -17.98 28.23
N ILE A 484 25.84 -19.19 27.72
CA ILE A 484 27.14 -19.85 27.82
C ILE A 484 27.68 -19.94 26.38
N GLU A 485 28.93 -19.50 26.24
CA GLU A 485 29.73 -19.35 25.02
C GLU A 485 29.84 -20.61 24.16
#